data_AF-A0A2E5ZPI9-F1
#
_entry.id   AF-A0A2E5ZPI9-F1
#
_cell.length_a   1.000
_cell.length_b   1.000
_cell.length_c   1.000
_cell.angle_alpha   90.00
_cell.angle_beta   90.00
_cell.angle_gamma   90.00
#
_symmetry.space_group_name_H-M   'P 1'
#
loop_
_entity.id
_entity.type
_entity.pdbx_description
1 polymer ?
#
loop_
_entity_poly.entity_id
_entity_poly.type
_entity_poly.pdbx_seq_one_letter_code
_entity_poly.pdbx_strand_id
1 'polypeptide(L)'
;MALRVTRPVNSVLYGGCNLDADNLEGSYSHKIWIRKVRSTKHHQDCIANIASADGVEERILSVNDPHPIYLEPNVIINMSGVGEHWTYKSEYCEHCGRGDRSEKMIPQAKLSISAPKKYKLVRNEARKKT
;
A
#
# COMPACT_ATOMS: atom_id res chain seq x y z
N MET A 1 19.15 -2.63 -2.10
CA MET A 1 18.01 -3.13 -2.90
C MET A 1 16.75 -2.53 -2.31
N ALA A 2 15.89 -1.91 -3.13
CA ALA A 2 14.61 -1.38 -2.66
C ALA A 2 13.53 -2.47 -2.74
N LEU A 3 12.80 -2.67 -1.65
CA LEU A 3 11.61 -3.52 -1.60
C LEU A 3 10.48 -2.82 -2.35
N ARG A 4 9.98 -3.44 -3.43
CA ARG A 4 8.86 -2.92 -4.21
C ARG A 4 7.56 -3.62 -3.82
N VAL A 5 6.51 -2.84 -3.60
CA VAL A 5 5.19 -3.37 -3.28
C VAL A 5 4.10 -2.56 -3.99
N THR A 6 3.09 -3.26 -4.51
CA THR A 6 1.91 -2.63 -5.10
C THR A 6 0.71 -2.94 -4.21
N ARG A 7 -0.06 -1.91 -3.83
CA ARG A 7 -1.16 -2.04 -2.87
C ARG A 7 -2.35 -1.13 -3.21
N PRO A 8 -3.60 -1.62 -3.13
CA PRO A 8 -4.79 -0.79 -3.22
C PRO A 8 -5.02 0.04 -1.94
N VAL A 9 -6.01 0.93 -2.02
CA VAL A 9 -6.60 1.60 -0.84
C VAL A 9 -7.02 0.58 0.22
N ASN A 10 -6.93 0.98 1.49
CA ASN A 10 -7.20 0.18 2.69
C ASN A 10 -6.22 -0.97 2.95
N SER A 11 -5.13 -1.07 2.18
CA SER A 11 -4.03 -1.99 2.51
C SER A 11 -3.17 -1.46 3.64
N VAL A 12 -2.78 -2.36 4.55
CA VAL A 12 -1.84 -2.08 5.63
C VAL A 12 -0.55 -2.89 5.43
N LEU A 13 0.58 -2.20 5.58
CA LEU A 13 1.93 -2.76 5.55
C LEU A 13 2.60 -2.52 6.89
N TYR A 14 3.24 -3.56 7.42
CA TYR A 14 4.06 -3.51 8.63
C TYR A 14 5.52 -3.63 8.24
N GLY A 15 6.34 -2.74 8.77
CA GLY A 15 7.76 -2.65 8.50
C GLY A 15 8.58 -2.64 9.77
N GLY A 16 9.73 -3.31 9.76
CA GLY A 16 10.63 -3.32 10.91
C GLY A 16 11.76 -4.33 10.76
N CYS A 17 12.84 -4.13 11.51
CA CYS A 17 13.97 -5.05 11.54
C CYS A 17 13.69 -6.31 12.37
N ASN A 18 12.92 -6.17 13.45
CA ASN A 18 12.59 -7.23 14.40
C ASN A 18 11.12 -7.66 14.28
N LEU A 19 10.57 -7.57 13.07
CA LEU A 19 9.17 -7.86 12.83
C LEU A 19 8.87 -9.34 13.10
N ASP A 20 7.97 -9.58 14.06
CA ASP A 20 7.43 -10.88 14.39
C ASP A 20 6.22 -11.13 13.47
N ALA A 21 6.29 -12.22 12.71
CA ALA A 21 5.22 -12.59 11.81
C ALA A 21 3.92 -12.86 12.59
N ASP A 22 4.00 -13.42 13.79
CA ASP A 22 2.86 -13.82 14.63
C ASP A 22 2.24 -12.67 15.43
N ASN A 23 3.01 -11.60 15.64
CA ASN A 23 2.55 -10.41 16.34
C ASN A 23 3.00 -9.13 15.62
N LEU A 24 2.41 -8.87 14.44
CA LEU A 24 2.76 -7.70 13.64
C LEU A 24 2.48 -6.38 14.37
N GLU A 25 1.31 -6.26 15.01
CA GLU A 25 0.90 -5.04 15.73
C GLU A 25 1.80 -4.73 16.94
N GLY A 26 2.35 -5.75 17.60
CA GLY A 26 3.26 -5.56 18.74
C GLY A 26 4.75 -5.47 18.39
N SER A 27 5.13 -5.67 17.12
CA SER A 27 6.54 -5.78 16.71
C SER A 27 6.96 -4.86 15.57
N TYR A 28 6.04 -4.06 15.01
CA TYR A 28 6.38 -3.13 13.94
C TYR A 28 7.20 -1.93 14.43
N SER A 29 8.13 -1.48 13.59
CA SER A 29 8.73 -0.15 13.70
C SER A 29 7.85 0.89 13.03
N HIS A 30 7.30 0.52 11.86
CA HIS A 30 6.41 1.36 11.07
C HIS A 30 5.18 0.60 10.59
N LYS A 31 4.02 1.26 10.65
CA LYS A 31 2.77 0.79 10.05
C LYS A 31 2.32 1.79 9.01
N ILE A 32 2.23 1.36 7.76
CA ILE A 32 1.85 2.19 6.61
C ILE A 32 0.45 1.75 6.16
N TRP A 33 -0.51 2.66 6.27
CA TRP A 33 -1.90 2.42 5.87
C TRP A 33 -2.27 3.32 4.69
N ILE A 34 -2.55 2.72 3.54
CA ILE A 34 -2.91 3.46 2.33
C ILE A 34 -4.38 3.88 2.43
N ARG A 35 -4.62 5.19 2.53
CA ARG A 35 -5.95 5.78 2.70
C ARG A 35 -6.59 6.17 1.37
N LYS A 36 -5.78 6.60 0.39
CA LYS A 36 -6.25 7.03 -0.93
C LYS A 36 -5.16 6.79 -1.96
N VAL A 37 -5.56 6.42 -3.18
CA VAL A 37 -4.69 6.39 -4.35
C VAL A 37 -5.36 7.23 -5.43
N ARG A 38 -4.65 8.23 -5.96
CA ARG A 38 -5.13 9.08 -7.05
C ARG A 38 -4.29 8.82 -8.29
N SER A 39 -4.98 8.63 -9.41
CA SER A 39 -4.38 8.54 -10.73
C SER A 39 -5.16 9.42 -11.68
N THR A 40 -4.58 10.56 -12.05
CA THR A 40 -5.07 11.44 -13.11
C THR A 40 -4.00 11.54 -14.19
N LYS A 41 -4.34 12.11 -15.35
CA LYS A 41 -3.40 12.29 -16.47
C LYS A 41 -2.13 13.07 -16.07
N HIS A 42 -2.24 13.98 -15.10
CA HIS A 42 -1.17 14.88 -14.69
C HIS A 42 -0.62 14.61 -13.29
N HIS A 43 -1.33 13.82 -12.48
CA HIS A 43 -0.99 13.65 -11.07
C HIS A 43 -1.23 12.22 -10.62
N GLN A 44 -0.21 11.62 -10.02
CA GLN A 44 -0.27 10.32 -9.37
C GLN A 44 0.28 10.44 -7.96
N ASP A 45 -0.54 10.05 -6.98
CA ASP A 45 -0.15 10.06 -5.58
C ASP A 45 -0.91 9.02 -4.77
N CYS A 46 -0.46 8.82 -3.55
CA CYS A 46 -1.27 8.20 -2.52
C CYS A 46 -1.17 8.97 -1.20
N ILE A 47 -2.27 8.97 -0.45
CA ILE A 47 -2.30 9.40 0.95
C ILE A 47 -2.11 8.17 1.81
N ALA A 48 -1.13 8.20 2.72
CA ALA A 48 -0.84 7.13 3.64
C ALA A 48 -0.73 7.66 5.08
N ASN A 49 -1.31 6.92 6.02
CA ASN A 49 -1.03 7.13 7.44
C ASN A 49 0.18 6.28 7.80
N ILE A 50 1.17 6.90 8.41
CA ILE A 50 2.41 6.27 8.84
C ILE A 50 2.43 6.37 10.36
N ALA A 51 2.33 5.22 11.02
CA ALA A 51 2.48 5.12 12.47
C ALA A 51 3.89 4.63 12.83
N SER A 52 4.51 5.26 13.81
CA SER A 52 5.80 4.91 14.42
C SER A 52 5.69 5.03 15.95
N ALA A 53 6.82 4.90 16.65
CA ALA A 53 6.90 5.16 18.09
C ALA A 53 6.53 6.61 18.48
N ASP A 54 6.74 7.56 17.57
CA ASP A 54 6.51 9.00 17.81
C ASP A 54 5.05 9.42 17.60
N GLY A 55 4.22 8.53 17.02
CA GLY A 55 2.82 8.79 16.77
C GLY A 55 2.38 8.40 15.36
N VAL A 56 1.32 9.04 14.88
CA VAL A 56 0.74 8.79 13.55
C VAL A 56 0.72 10.08 12.75
N GLU A 57 1.25 10.02 11.54
CA GLU A 57 1.27 11.15 10.61
C GLU A 57 0.57 10.77 9.30
N GLU A 58 -0.17 11.71 8.73
CA GLU A 58 -0.67 11.57 7.36
C GLU A 58 0.37 12.18 6.41
N ARG A 59 0.77 11.39 5.40
CA ARG A 59 1.75 11.81 4.39
C ARG A 59 1.18 11.58 2.99
N ILE A 60 1.46 12.53 2.10
CA ILE A 60 1.20 12.39 0.67
C ILE A 60 2.49 11.90 0.01
N LEU A 61 2.42 10.76 -0.66
CA LEU A 61 3.50 10.20 -1.46
C LEU A 61 3.17 10.46 -2.93
N SER A 62 3.88 11.39 -3.56
CA SER A 62 3.71 11.71 -4.98
C SER A 62 4.73 10.96 -5.82
N VAL A 63 4.34 10.60 -7.05
CA VAL A 63 5.29 10.04 -8.01
C VAL A 63 6.33 11.10 -8.38
N ASN A 64 7.61 10.73 -8.36
CA ASN A 64 8.75 11.62 -8.62
C ASN A 64 8.89 12.78 -7.63
N ASP A 65 8.40 12.65 -6.39
CA ASP A 65 8.69 13.63 -5.35
C ASP A 65 10.21 13.68 -5.09
N PRO A 66 10.87 14.85 -5.24
CA PRO A 66 12.29 14.99 -4.94
C PRO A 66 12.60 14.86 -3.44
N HIS A 67 11.59 14.97 -2.57
CA HIS A 67 11.75 14.86 -1.13
C HIS A 67 11.40 13.44 -0.67
N PRO A 68 12.41 12.60 -0.36
CA PRO A 68 12.15 11.29 0.19
C PRO A 68 11.48 11.39 1.56
N ILE A 69 10.49 10.53 1.80
CA ILE A 69 9.90 10.37 3.14
C ILE A 69 10.75 9.35 3.90
N TYR A 70 11.38 9.81 4.98
CA TYR A 70 12.14 8.98 5.89
C TYR A 70 11.21 8.40 6.96
N LEU A 71 11.17 7.09 7.07
CA LEU A 71 10.54 6.38 8.20
C LEU A 71 11.52 6.28 9.38
N GLU A 72 12.79 6.06 9.06
CA GLU A 72 13.95 6.01 9.95
C GLU A 72 15.18 6.53 9.16
N PRO A 73 16.31 6.87 9.79
CA PRO A 73 17.49 7.43 9.11
C PRO A 73 17.99 6.62 7.90
N ASN A 74 17.74 5.31 7.87
CA ASN A 74 18.14 4.41 6.79
C ASN A 74 16.94 3.70 6.11
N VAL A 75 15.70 4.12 6.40
CA VAL A 75 14.49 3.56 5.81
C VAL A 75 13.72 4.67 5.11
N ILE A 76 13.67 4.59 3.78
CA ILE A 76 13.04 5.59 2.92
C ILE A 76 11.86 4.94 2.20
N ILE A 77 10.73 5.64 2.14
CA ILE A 77 9.57 5.25 1.34
C ILE A 77 9.32 6.28 0.24
N ASN A 78 9.13 5.78 -0.99
CA ASN A 78 8.79 6.58 -2.15
C ASN A 78 7.66 5.91 -2.95
N MET A 79 6.93 6.69 -3.75
CA MET A 79 5.98 6.17 -4.73
C MET A 79 6.60 6.21 -6.13
N SER A 80 6.55 5.08 -6.83
CA SER A 80 7.09 4.94 -8.19
C SER A 80 6.03 4.94 -9.28
N GLY A 81 4.74 4.94 -8.92
CA GLY A 81 3.64 5.00 -9.88
C GLY A 81 2.32 4.49 -9.32
N VAL A 82 1.31 4.46 -10.19
CA VAL A 82 0.06 3.72 -9.95
C VAL A 82 0.04 2.47 -10.84
N GLY A 83 -0.46 1.36 -10.31
CA GLY A 83 -0.84 0.17 -11.06
C GLY A 83 -2.35 0.12 -11.21
N GLU A 84 -2.82 -0.30 -12.37
CA GLU A 84 -4.23 -0.48 -12.65
C GLU A 84 -4.59 -1.96 -12.48
N HIS A 85 -5.55 -2.24 -11.59
CA HIS A 85 -6.11 -3.57 -11.44
C HIS A 85 -7.56 -3.56 -11.88
N TRP A 86 -7.84 -4.18 -13.02
CA TRP A 86 -9.19 -4.27 -13.58
C TRP A 86 -9.90 -5.50 -13.00
N THR A 87 -11.10 -5.28 -12.46
CA THR A 87 -11.96 -6.35 -11.96
C THR A 87 -13.29 -6.34 -12.71
N TYR A 88 -13.81 -7.53 -12.95
CA TYR A 88 -15.08 -7.76 -13.62
C TYR A 88 -16.10 -8.16 -12.57
N LYS A 89 -17.14 -7.36 -12.40
CA LYS A 89 -18.32 -7.79 -11.65
C LYS A 89 -19.32 -8.36 -12.64
N SER A 90 -19.57 -9.67 -12.56
CA SER A 90 -20.74 -10.28 -13.18
C SER A 90 -21.88 -10.20 -12.17
N GLU A 91 -22.66 -9.13 -12.19
CA GLU A 91 -23.94 -9.08 -11.46
C GLU A 91 -25.01 -9.69 -12.36
N TYR A 92 -24.89 -11.01 -12.62
CA TYR A 92 -25.97 -11.75 -13.26
C TYR A 92 -27.10 -11.95 -12.24
N CYS A 93 -28.25 -11.35 -12.50
CA CYS A 93 -29.44 -11.52 -11.69
C CYS A 93 -30.24 -12.72 -12.21
N GLU A 94 -30.22 -13.83 -11.47
CA GLU A 94 -30.98 -15.03 -11.81
C GLU A 94 -32.50 -14.76 -11.86
N HIS A 95 -32.98 -13.77 -11.12
CA HIS A 95 -34.40 -13.48 -11.00
C HIS A 95 -35.00 -12.76 -12.21
N CYS A 96 -34.20 -12.01 -12.98
CA CYS A 96 -34.64 -11.30 -14.18
C CYS A 96 -33.88 -11.69 -15.45
N GLY A 97 -32.92 -12.62 -15.35
CA GLY A 97 -32.12 -13.12 -16.46
C GLY A 97 -31.18 -12.08 -17.08
N ARG A 98 -30.94 -10.95 -16.40
CA ARG A 98 -30.12 -9.83 -16.88
C ARG A 98 -28.83 -9.73 -16.08
N GLY A 99 -27.77 -9.29 -16.74
CA GLY A 99 -26.51 -8.92 -16.09
C GLY A 99 -25.56 -8.31 -17.08
N ASP A 100 -25.25 -7.03 -16.88
CA ASP A 100 -24.19 -6.37 -17.64
C ASP A 100 -22.84 -6.62 -16.97
N ARG A 101 -21.82 -6.94 -17.79
CA ARG A 101 -20.45 -6.98 -17.32
C ARG A 101 -19.96 -5.55 -17.17
N SER A 102 -19.97 -5.04 -15.94
CA SER A 102 -19.32 -3.77 -15.63
C SER A 102 -17.85 -4.01 -15.30
N GLU A 103 -16.96 -3.38 -16.05
CA GLU A 103 -15.54 -3.30 -15.71
C GLU A 103 -15.31 -2.21 -14.66
N LYS A 104 -14.51 -2.52 -13.65
CA LYS A 104 -14.09 -1.53 -12.63
C LYS A 104 -12.57 -1.54 -12.50
N MET A 105 -11.95 -0.38 -12.71
CA MET A 105 -10.53 -0.16 -12.44
C MET A 105 -10.32 0.20 -10.97
N ILE A 106 -9.41 -0.52 -10.31
CA ILE A 106 -8.96 -0.27 -8.94
C ILE A 106 -7.51 0.23 -8.99
N PRO A 107 -7.25 1.50 -8.65
CA PRO A 107 -5.89 2.04 -8.63
C PRO A 107 -5.11 1.49 -7.42
N GLN A 108 -3.85 1.13 -7.65
CA GLN A 108 -2.94 0.60 -6.64
C GLN A 108 -1.65 1.40 -6.60
N ALA A 109 -1.25 1.89 -5.42
CA ALA A 109 0.02 2.59 -5.26
C ALA A 109 1.20 1.61 -5.43
N LYS A 110 2.16 1.95 -6.29
CA LYS A 110 3.45 1.27 -6.40
C LYS A 110 4.42 2.00 -5.49
N LEU A 111 4.76 1.35 -4.37
CA LEU A 111 5.66 1.88 -3.35
C LEU A 111 7.03 1.19 -3.48
N SER A 112 8.08 1.95 -3.23
CA SER A 112 9.46 1.49 -3.14
C SER A 112 10.01 1.87 -1.78
N ILE A 113 10.50 0.88 -1.03
CA ILE A 113 11.08 1.07 0.30
C ILE A 113 12.57 0.74 0.21
N SER A 114 13.43 1.73 0.40
CA SER A 114 14.87 1.52 0.52
C SER A 114 15.22 1.35 1.99
N ALA A 115 15.77 0.18 2.35
CA ALA A 115 16.03 -0.16 3.75
C ALA A 115 17.21 -1.14 3.86
N PRO A 116 17.79 -1.34 5.07
CA PRO A 116 18.81 -2.36 5.32
C PRO A 116 18.30 -3.77 5.01
N LYS A 117 19.20 -4.72 4.72
CA LYS A 117 18.85 -6.13 4.40
C LYS A 117 17.98 -6.82 5.46
N LYS A 118 18.16 -6.45 6.74
CA LYS A 118 17.39 -7.01 7.87
C LYS A 118 15.96 -6.46 7.96
N TYR A 119 15.66 -5.35 7.28
CA TYR A 119 14.34 -4.74 7.32
C TYR A 119 13.35 -5.61 6.55
N LYS A 120 12.27 -5.99 7.23
CA LYS A 120 11.19 -6.79 6.66
C LYS A 120 9.98 -5.91 6.40
N LEU A 121 9.23 -6.27 5.37
CA LEU A 121 7.94 -5.67 5.05
C LEU A 121 6.90 -6.78 4.93
N VAL A 122 5.89 -6.77 5.78
CA VAL A 122 4.82 -7.77 5.80
C VAL A 122 3.48 -7.10 5.55
N ARG A 123 2.62 -7.77 4.80
CA ARG A 123 1.27 -7.30 4.45
C ARG A 123 0.29 -7.87 5.46
N ASN A 124 -0.68 -7.08 5.89
CA ASN A 124 -1.73 -7.57 6.80
C ASN A 124 -2.48 -8.79 6.23
N GLU A 125 -2.73 -8.81 4.92
CA GLU A 125 -3.48 -9.88 4.25
C GLU A 125 -2.66 -11.14 3.95
N ALA A 126 -1.34 -11.15 4.18
CA ALA A 126 -0.51 -12.32 3.87
C ALA A 126 -0.91 -13.58 4.65
N ARG A 127 -1.68 -13.43 5.74
CA ARG A 127 -2.20 -14.53 6.57
C ARG A 127 -3.59 -15.03 6.18
N LYS A 128 -4.35 -14.35 5.31
CA LYS A 128 -5.72 -14.78 4.92
C LYS A 128 -5.76 -15.86 3.83
N LYS A 129 -4.74 -16.72 3.74
CA LYS A 129 -4.85 -17.99 3.01
C LYS A 129 -5.13 -19.08 4.05
N THR A 130 -6.40 -19.26 4.35
CA THR A 130 -6.93 -20.44 5.02
C THR A 130 -7.74 -21.22 4.00
#